data_AF-A0AAE0SIP5-F1
#
_entry.id   AF-A0AAE0SIP5-F1
#
_cell.length_a   1.000
_cell.length_b   1.000
_cell.length_c   1.000
_cell.angle_alpha   90.00
_cell.angle_beta   90.00
_cell.angle_gamma   90.00
#
_symmetry.space_group_name_H-M   'P 1'
#
loop_
_entity.id
_entity.type
_entity.pdbx_description
1 polymer ?
#
loop_
_entity_poly.entity_id
_entity_poly.type
_entity_poly.pdbx_seq_one_letter_code
_entity_poly.pdbx_strand_id
1 'polypeptide(L)'
;MEHLVKSTKKMLKGLGPVNKDKNLLARSKAVAVMDNIADKFDSMSDVKVTAGYHRQRNSHTDELKMIYDLREVKPFVLHSGRSFIAHKSIQAPADSVNRLEFESWIDYHKVRLDFESG
;
A
#
# COMPACT_ATOMS: atom_id res chain seq x y z
N MET A 1 -7.49 -3.11 18.39
CA MET A 1 -8.81 -3.22 19.08
C MET A 1 -9.92 -2.49 18.32
N GLU A 2 -9.63 -1.38 17.63
CA GLU A 2 -10.62 -0.59 16.89
C GLU A 2 -11.37 -1.34 15.77
N HIS A 3 -10.69 -2.25 15.06
CA HIS A 3 -11.31 -3.05 14.00
C HIS A 3 -12.46 -3.94 14.52
N LEU A 4 -12.29 -4.55 15.69
CA LEU A 4 -13.34 -5.38 16.32
C LEU A 4 -14.54 -4.52 16.73
N VAL A 5 -14.30 -3.33 17.27
CA VAL A 5 -15.36 -2.39 17.66
C VAL A 5 -16.16 -1.92 16.43
N LYS A 6 -15.49 -1.67 15.29
CA LYS A 6 -16.13 -1.26 14.04
C LYS A 6 -16.99 -2.38 13.45
N SER A 7 -16.49 -3.62 13.42
CA SER A 7 -17.26 -4.78 12.92
C SER A 7 -18.48 -5.07 13.79
N THR A 8 -18.34 -5.05 15.12
CA THR A 8 -19.46 -5.27 16.05
C THR A 8 -20.53 -4.18 15.92
N LYS A 9 -20.13 -2.90 15.76
CA LYS A 9 -21.07 -1.80 15.51
C LYS A 9 -21.84 -1.95 14.19
N LYS A 10 -21.18 -2.43 13.13
CA LYS A 10 -21.83 -2.71 11.84
C LYS A 10 -22.86 -3.83 11.97
N MET A 11 -22.51 -4.92 12.67
CA MET A 11 -23.44 -6.01 12.95
C MET A 11 -24.66 -5.53 13.74
N LEU A 12 -24.44 -4.75 14.81
CA LEU A 12 -25.49 -4.17 15.64
C LEU A 12 -26.46 -3.29 14.84
N LYS A 13 -25.96 -2.50 13.89
CA LYS A 13 -26.82 -1.69 13.01
C LYS A 13 -27.70 -2.54 12.09
N GLY A 14 -27.21 -3.70 11.64
CA GLY A 14 -27.96 -4.62 10.78
C GLY A 14 -29.01 -5.47 11.49
N LEU A 15 -29.05 -5.46 12.83
CA LEU A 15 -30.00 -6.23 13.64
C LEU A 15 -31.40 -5.60 13.74
N GLY A 16 -31.52 -4.30 13.42
CA GLY A 16 -32.78 -3.58 13.49
C GLY A 16 -33.38 -3.56 14.91
N PRO A 17 -34.72 -3.50 15.07
CA PRO A 17 -35.37 -3.45 16.39
C PRO A 17 -35.33 -4.76 17.18
N VAL A 18 -34.81 -5.86 16.61
CA VAL A 18 -34.82 -7.20 17.21
C VAL A 18 -33.58 -7.43 18.08
N ASN A 19 -33.30 -6.47 18.96
CA ASN A 19 -32.13 -6.42 19.84
C ASN A 19 -32.35 -7.17 21.15
N LYS A 20 -32.85 -8.40 21.07
CA LYS A 20 -32.93 -9.28 22.26
C LYS A 20 -31.56 -9.90 22.52
N ASP A 21 -31.11 -9.93 23.77
CA ASP A 21 -29.77 -10.38 24.18
C ASP A 21 -29.38 -11.75 23.61
N LYS A 22 -30.34 -12.69 23.51
CA LYS A 22 -30.12 -14.02 22.95
C LYS A 22 -29.74 -13.99 21.46
N ASN A 23 -30.40 -13.12 20.67
CA ASN A 23 -30.12 -12.96 19.24
C ASN A 23 -28.81 -12.22 19.02
N LEU A 24 -28.50 -11.25 19.87
CA LEU A 24 -27.23 -10.53 19.83
C LEU A 24 -26.05 -11.47 20.11
N LEU A 25 -26.16 -12.32 21.13
CA LEU A 25 -25.12 -13.27 21.50
C LEU A 25 -24.91 -14.33 20.41
N ALA A 26 -25.98 -14.87 19.85
CA ALA A 26 -25.92 -15.85 18.76
C ALA A 26 -25.24 -15.28 17.51
N ARG A 27 -25.57 -14.03 17.14
CA ARG A 27 -24.98 -13.39 15.96
C ARG A 27 -23.57 -12.90 16.21
N SER A 28 -23.25 -12.40 17.40
CA SER A 28 -21.88 -12.03 17.78
C SER A 28 -20.92 -13.21 17.64
N LYS A 29 -21.34 -14.41 18.06
CA LYS A 29 -20.59 -15.66 17.84
C LYS A 29 -20.45 -16.02 16.35
N ALA A 30 -21.44 -15.67 15.54
CA ALA A 30 -21.44 -15.96 14.10
C ALA A 30 -20.63 -14.95 13.27
N VAL A 31 -20.30 -13.76 13.78
CA VAL A 31 -19.55 -12.73 13.02
C VAL A 31 -18.24 -13.25 12.47
N ALA A 32 -17.44 -13.91 13.31
CA ALA A 32 -16.16 -14.45 12.88
C ALA A 32 -16.32 -15.51 11.78
N VAL A 33 -17.39 -16.30 11.82
CA VAL A 33 -17.70 -17.31 10.80
C VAL A 33 -18.20 -16.65 9.52
N MET A 34 -19.04 -15.62 9.63
CA MET A 34 -19.54 -14.85 8.48
C MET A 34 -18.41 -14.11 7.76
N ASP A 35 -17.47 -13.51 8.49
CA ASP A 35 -16.29 -12.86 7.92
C ASP A 35 -15.41 -13.89 7.19
N ASN A 36 -15.17 -15.07 7.78
CA ASN A 36 -14.43 -16.15 7.13
C ASN A 36 -15.11 -16.67 5.86
N ILE A 37 -16.45 -16.78 5.85
CA ILE A 37 -17.22 -17.19 4.67
C ILE A 37 -17.12 -16.12 3.58
N ALA A 38 -17.24 -14.84 3.94
CA ALA A 38 -17.11 -13.73 3.00
C ALA A 38 -15.71 -13.68 2.38
N ASP A 39 -14.65 -13.80 3.20
CA ASP A 39 -13.26 -13.80 2.73
C ASP A 39 -13.00 -15.00 1.80
N LYS A 40 -13.53 -16.18 2.12
CA LYS A 40 -13.37 -17.38 1.30
C LYS A 40 -14.19 -17.34 0.01
N PHE A 41 -15.37 -16.73 0.04
CA PHE A 41 -16.15 -16.48 -1.16
C PHE A 41 -15.44 -15.49 -2.08
N ASP A 42 -14.97 -14.37 -1.54
CA ASP A 42 -14.20 -13.36 -2.29
C ASP A 42 -12.93 -13.97 -2.90
N SER A 43 -12.22 -14.85 -2.18
CA SER A 43 -11.01 -15.52 -2.68
C SER A 43 -11.27 -16.54 -3.79
N MET A 44 -12.44 -17.20 -3.78
CA MET A 44 -12.78 -18.24 -4.78
C MET A 44 -13.48 -17.65 -6.01
N SER A 45 -14.18 -16.54 -5.86
CA SER A 45 -14.98 -15.93 -6.92
C SER A 45 -14.22 -14.87 -7.73
N ASP A 46 -13.03 -14.46 -7.28
CA ASP A 46 -12.20 -13.41 -7.88
C ASP A 46 -12.95 -12.06 -8.06
N VAL A 47 -14.10 -11.91 -7.39
CA VAL A 47 -14.99 -10.72 -7.47
C VAL A 47 -14.35 -9.51 -6.79
N LYS A 48 -13.46 -9.74 -5.81
CA LYS A 48 -12.56 -8.72 -5.30
C LYS A 48 -11.14 -9.03 -5.74
N VAL A 49 -10.69 -8.31 -6.78
CA VAL A 49 -9.27 -7.97 -6.88
C VAL A 49 -8.98 -7.03 -5.71
N THR A 50 -8.68 -7.57 -4.54
CA THR A 50 -8.10 -6.76 -3.47
C THR A 50 -6.87 -6.11 -4.07
N ALA A 51 -6.89 -4.79 -4.26
CA ALA A 51 -5.73 -4.05 -4.69
C ALA A 51 -4.64 -4.35 -3.66
N GLY A 52 -3.76 -5.29 -3.99
CA GLY A 52 -2.63 -5.72 -3.17
C GLY A 52 -1.54 -4.66 -3.17
N TYR A 53 -1.91 -3.38 -3.21
CA TYR A 53 -0.98 -2.31 -2.93
C TYR A 53 -0.63 -2.43 -1.44
N HIS A 54 0.50 -3.11 -1.20
CA HIS A 54 1.24 -3.14 0.06
C HIS A 54 0.72 -4.07 1.19
N ARG A 55 0.01 -5.16 0.88
CA ARG A 55 -0.35 -6.16 1.91
C ARG A 55 0.67 -7.30 2.06
N GLN A 56 1.52 -7.52 1.07
CA GLN A 56 2.58 -8.53 1.11
C GLN A 56 3.93 -7.81 1.15
N ARG A 57 4.73 -8.06 2.18
CA ARG A 57 6.13 -7.60 2.31
C ARG A 57 7.03 -8.47 1.44
N ASN A 58 6.76 -8.57 0.14
CA ASN A 58 7.58 -9.35 -0.79
C ASN A 58 8.04 -8.45 -1.94
N SER A 59 9.30 -8.00 -1.85
CA SER A 59 9.95 -7.15 -2.86
C SER A 59 9.88 -7.77 -4.26
N HIS A 60 9.96 -9.10 -4.34
CA HIS A 60 10.04 -9.81 -5.61
C HIS A 60 8.77 -9.67 -6.45
N THR A 61 7.59 -9.71 -5.82
CA THR A 61 6.32 -9.57 -6.55
C THR A 61 6.12 -8.15 -7.06
N ASP A 62 6.56 -7.16 -6.28
CA ASP A 62 6.49 -5.76 -6.66
C ASP A 62 7.45 -5.47 -7.83
N GLU A 63 8.67 -6.01 -7.78
CA GLU A 63 9.64 -5.93 -8.88
C GLU A 63 9.12 -6.54 -10.18
N LEU A 64 8.52 -7.74 -10.13
CA LEU A 64 7.95 -8.37 -11.33
C LEU A 64 6.82 -7.55 -11.94
N LYS A 65 5.95 -6.97 -11.09
CA LYS A 65 4.88 -6.09 -11.55
C LYS A 65 5.44 -4.80 -12.17
N MET A 66 6.40 -4.16 -11.53
CA MET A 66 7.07 -2.98 -12.09
C MET A 66 7.70 -3.29 -13.46
N ILE A 67 8.36 -4.45 -13.62
CA ILE A 67 8.93 -4.85 -14.91
C ILE A 67 7.84 -5.02 -15.97
N TYR A 68 6.72 -5.65 -15.62
CA TYR A 68 5.58 -5.82 -16.53
C TYR A 68 5.02 -4.45 -16.96
N ASP A 69 4.74 -3.57 -16.00
CA ASP A 69 4.21 -2.23 -16.25
C ASP A 69 5.17 -1.40 -17.13
N LEU A 70 6.49 -1.49 -16.86
CA LEU A 70 7.52 -0.81 -17.67
C LEU A 70 7.57 -1.32 -19.12
N ARG A 71 7.31 -2.62 -19.35
CA ARG A 71 7.25 -3.22 -20.70
C ARG A 71 6.02 -2.77 -21.48
N GLU A 72 4.90 -2.56 -20.79
CA GLU A 72 3.65 -2.11 -21.39
C GLU A 72 3.70 -0.62 -21.75
N VAL A 73 4.08 0.22 -20.78
CA VAL A 73 4.10 1.68 -20.94
C VAL A 73 5.25 2.14 -21.85
N LYS A 74 6.34 1.35 -21.94
CA LYS A 74 7.58 1.68 -22.67
C LYS A 74 8.01 3.13 -22.43
N PRO A 75 8.18 3.58 -21.17
CA PRO A 75 8.35 5.00 -20.87
C PRO A 75 9.67 5.59 -21.41
N PHE A 76 10.66 4.74 -21.70
CA PHE A 76 11.99 5.14 -22.16
C PHE A 76 12.10 5.24 -23.68
N VAL A 77 11.08 5.74 -24.36
CA VAL A 77 11.23 6.09 -25.79
C VAL A 77 12.06 7.37 -25.89
N LEU A 78 13.14 7.32 -26.67
CA LEU A 78 13.92 8.48 -27.04
C LEU A 78 13.08 9.42 -27.90
N HIS A 79 12.67 10.54 -27.32
CA HIS A 79 11.98 11.61 -28.05
C HIS A 79 13.00 12.70 -28.39
N SER A 80 13.13 13.01 -29.69
CA SER A 80 13.96 14.13 -30.13
C SER A 80 13.48 15.43 -29.49
N GLY A 81 14.40 16.21 -28.92
CA GLY A 81 14.08 17.50 -28.30
C GLY A 81 13.59 17.43 -26.85
N ARG A 82 13.40 16.24 -26.26
CA ARG A 82 13.19 16.11 -24.80
C ARG A 82 14.52 16.01 -24.06
N SER A 83 15.39 16.99 -24.28
CA SER A 83 16.66 17.12 -23.55
C SER A 83 16.78 18.50 -22.93
N PHE A 84 17.55 18.62 -21.85
CA PHE A 84 17.84 19.89 -21.20
C PHE A 84 18.40 20.93 -22.19
N ILE A 85 19.20 20.48 -23.16
CA ILE A 85 19.76 21.33 -24.23
C ILE A 85 18.66 22.04 -25.03
N ALA A 86 17.54 21.36 -25.28
CA ALA A 86 16.40 21.91 -26.01
C ALA A 86 15.49 22.80 -25.14
N HIS A 87 15.53 22.64 -23.82
CA HIS A 87 14.68 23.38 -22.87
C HIS A 87 15.51 24.16 -21.85
N LYS A 88 16.22 25.19 -22.33
CA LYS A 88 17.13 26.04 -21.52
C LYS A 88 16.45 26.82 -20.38
N SER A 89 15.13 26.93 -20.38
CA SER A 89 14.35 27.60 -19.34
C SER A 89 13.96 26.69 -18.16
N ILE A 90 14.20 25.39 -18.27
CA ILE A 90 13.91 24.43 -17.20
C ILE A 90 15.16 24.33 -16.34
N GLN A 91 15.08 24.75 -15.08
CA GLN A 91 16.15 24.53 -14.12
C GLN A 91 16.07 23.09 -13.62
N ALA A 92 17.18 22.34 -13.63
CA ALA A 92 17.14 20.98 -13.13
C ALA A 92 17.00 21.05 -11.59
N PRO A 93 16.11 20.26 -10.95
CA PRO A 93 16.01 20.25 -9.50
C PRO A 93 17.34 19.95 -8.80
N ALA A 94 18.21 19.18 -9.45
CA ALA A 94 19.57 18.88 -9.00
C ALA A 94 20.46 20.14 -8.86
N ASP A 95 20.22 21.19 -9.64
CA ASP A 95 20.99 22.44 -9.58
C ASP A 95 20.72 23.23 -8.29
N SER A 96 19.58 22.96 -7.64
CA SER A 96 19.20 23.57 -6.37
C SER A 96 19.69 22.81 -5.14
N VAL A 97 20.23 21.61 -5.33
CA VAL A 97 20.71 20.77 -4.23
C VAL A 97 22.09 21.24 -3.79
N ASN A 98 22.20 21.67 -2.54
CA ASN A 98 23.49 21.94 -1.93
C ASN A 98 24.24 20.62 -1.73
N ARG A 99 25.13 20.31 -2.67
CA ARG A 99 25.88 19.05 -2.69
C ARG A 99 26.69 18.83 -1.41
N LEU A 100 27.24 19.89 -0.85
CA LEU A 100 28.06 19.83 0.37
C LEU A 100 27.24 19.44 1.60
N GLU A 101 26.05 20.01 1.71
CA GLU A 101 25.10 19.71 2.80
C GLU A 101 24.55 18.28 2.66
N PHE A 102 24.27 17.85 1.43
CA PHE A 102 23.82 16.50 1.15
C PHE A 102 24.89 15.45 1.48
N GLU A 103 26.14 15.67 1.06
CA GLU A 103 27.27 14.79 1.39
C GLU A 103 27.51 14.74 2.91
N SER A 104 27.46 15.89 3.58
CA SER A 104 27.58 15.96 5.05
C SER A 104 26.46 15.21 5.76
N TRP A 105 25.22 15.31 5.25
CA TRP A 105 24.07 14.57 5.79
C TRP A 105 24.26 13.06 5.63
N ILE A 106 24.73 12.61 4.46
CA ILE A 106 25.02 11.19 4.20
C ILE A 106 26.08 10.69 5.18
N ASP A 107 27.20 11.39 5.31
CA ASP A 107 28.31 10.95 6.16
C ASP A 107 27.93 10.90 7.63
N TYR A 108 27.13 11.86 8.10
CA TYR A 108 26.57 11.83 9.44
C TYR A 108 25.65 10.63 9.69
N HIS A 109 24.85 10.23 8.70
CA HIS A 109 23.89 9.13 8.85
C HIS A 109 24.47 7.74 8.54
N LYS A 110 25.57 7.62 7.77
CA LYS A 110 26.26 6.33 7.53
C LYS A 110 26.61 5.64 8.84
N VAL A 111 27.22 6.37 9.78
CA VAL A 111 27.61 5.85 11.10
C VAL A 111 26.41 5.39 11.93
N ARG A 112 25.25 6.02 11.75
CA ARG A 112 24.00 5.68 12.47
C ARG A 112 23.24 4.52 11.84
N LEU A 113 23.34 4.32 10.53
CA LEU A 113 22.66 3.25 9.81
C LEU A 113 23.39 1.91 9.93
N ASP A 114 24.72 1.92 10.10
CA ASP A 114 25.51 0.71 10.35
C ASP A 114 25.26 0.08 11.73
N PHE A 115 24.65 0.80 12.68
CA PHE A 115 24.45 0.34 14.06
C PHE A 115 23.15 -0.46 14.30
N GLU A 116 22.24 -0.56 13.32
CA GLU A 116 21.01 -1.37 13.44
C GLU A 116 21.12 -2.77 12.81
N SER A 117 22.34 -3.24 12.54
CA SER A 117 22.61 -4.61 12.07
C SER A 117 23.20 -5.54 13.15
N GLY A 118 23.13 -5.15 14.42
CA GLY A 118 23.58 -5.95 15.58
C GLY A 118 22.46 -6.77 16.22
#